data_AF-A0A645IM99-F1
#
_entry.id   AF-A0A645IM99-F1
#
_cell.length_a   1.000
_cell.length_b   1.000
_cell.length_c   1.000
_cell.angle_alpha   90.00
_cell.angle_beta   90.00
_cell.angle_gamma   90.00
#
_symmetry.space_group_name_H-M   'P 1'
#
loop_
_entity.id
_entity.type
_entity.pdbx_description
1 polymer ?
#
loop_
_entity_poly.entity_id
_entity_poly.type
_entity_poly.pdbx_seq_one_letter_code
_entity_poly.pdbx_strand_id
1 'polypeptide(L)'
;MLFACETYKNPSPTQAQTSSIILEIEGTEETALEFSINHRKEHLRIADLLKGSRAGQMLGYASQSYRIHEAIPESRYFVEGSWRDQKVSDHDFYHMEVLERNGNAAFVSPVFLG
;
A
#
# COMPACT_ATOMS: atom_id res chain seq x y z
N MET A 1 -6.60 -6.94 -15.64
CA MET A 1 -5.66 -7.87 -14.98
C MET A 1 -6.45 -8.75 -14.02
N LEU A 2 -6.32 -10.07 -14.08
CA LEU A 2 -6.99 -11.00 -13.14
C LEU A 2 -5.93 -11.50 -12.15
N PHE A 3 -6.05 -11.10 -10.89
CA PHE A 3 -5.25 -11.62 -9.78
C PHE A 3 -6.10 -12.59 -8.97
N ALA A 4 -5.58 -13.78 -8.69
CA ALA A 4 -6.25 -14.80 -7.86
C ALA A 4 -5.31 -15.22 -6.73
N CYS A 5 -5.83 -15.24 -5.50
CA CYS A 5 -5.12 -15.70 -4.31
C CYS A 5 -6.05 -16.62 -3.53
N GLU A 6 -5.60 -17.84 -3.26
CA GLU A 6 -6.33 -18.81 -2.46
C GLU A 6 -5.86 -18.72 -1.01
N THR A 7 -6.80 -18.48 -0.09
CA THR A 7 -6.52 -18.40 1.34
C THR A 7 -7.25 -19.53 2.06
N TYR A 8 -6.58 -20.19 2.99
CA TYR A 8 -7.18 -21.27 3.78
C TYR A 8 -7.91 -20.75 5.02
N LYS A 9 -8.87 -21.54 5.51
CA LYS A 9 -9.65 -21.22 6.71
C LYS A 9 -8.71 -21.04 7.90
N ASN A 10 -8.91 -19.96 8.62
CA ASN A 10 -8.26 -19.75 9.91
C ASN A 10 -8.58 -20.93 10.87
N PRO A 11 -7.58 -21.73 11.30
CA PRO A 11 -7.81 -22.91 12.12
C PRO A 11 -8.34 -22.54 13.53
N SER A 12 -8.14 -21.30 13.98
CA SER A 12 -8.66 -20.81 15.26
C SER A 12 -9.06 -19.32 15.22
N PRO A 13 -10.24 -18.93 15.73
CA PRO A 13 -10.61 -17.51 15.88
C PRO A 13 -9.73 -16.74 16.89
N THR A 14 -8.89 -17.43 17.68
CA THR A 14 -7.92 -16.80 18.59
C THR A 14 -6.57 -16.50 17.94
N GLN A 15 -6.33 -17.03 16.74
CA GLN A 15 -5.11 -16.75 15.98
C GLN A 15 -5.45 -15.77 14.87
N ALA A 16 -4.78 -14.62 14.84
CA ALA A 16 -4.94 -13.66 13.76
C ALA A 16 -4.29 -14.23 12.49
N GLN A 17 -5.07 -14.92 11.66
CA GLN A 17 -4.64 -15.27 10.32
C GLN A 17 -5.27 -14.28 9.35
N THR A 18 -4.58 -13.16 9.14
CA THR A 18 -4.97 -12.12 8.18
C THR A 18 -4.08 -12.26 6.96
N SER A 19 -4.60 -12.89 5.90
CA SER A 19 -4.00 -12.75 4.58
C SER A 19 -4.36 -11.38 4.02
N SER A 20 -3.39 -10.67 3.46
CA SER A 20 -3.60 -9.37 2.81
C SER A 20 -2.98 -9.38 1.43
N ILE A 21 -3.58 -8.60 0.54
CA ILE A 21 -3.06 -8.32 -0.79
C ILE A 21 -2.88 -6.81 -0.85
N ILE A 22 -1.69 -6.37 -1.26
CA ILE A 22 -1.40 -4.97 -1.53
C ILE A 22 -1.35 -4.83 -3.04
N LEU A 23 -2.10 -3.86 -3.56
CA LEU A 23 -2.19 -3.58 -5.00
C LEU A 23 -1.82 -2.12 -5.24
N GLU A 24 -1.02 -1.89 -6.26
CA GLU A 24 -0.83 -0.59 -6.87
C GLU A 24 -1.64 -0.55 -8.16
N ILE A 25 -2.44 0.51 -8.34
CA ILE A 25 -3.43 0.61 -9.41
C ILE A 25 -3.25 1.96 -10.08
N GLU A 26 -2.92 1.95 -11.36
CA GLU A 26 -2.99 3.15 -12.21
C GLU A 26 -4.46 3.40 -12.60
N GLY A 27 -4.97 4.58 -12.27
CA GLY A 27 -6.38 4.91 -12.51
C GLY A 27 -6.80 6.26 -11.96
N THR A 28 -8.08 6.58 -12.08
CA THR A 28 -8.69 7.83 -11.58
C THR A 28 -9.72 7.54 -10.50
N GLU A 29 -10.35 8.58 -9.95
CA GLU A 29 -11.46 8.43 -9.00
C GLU A 29 -12.66 7.66 -9.57
N GLU A 30 -12.80 7.65 -10.89
CA GLU A 30 -13.80 6.90 -11.66
C GLU A 30 -13.47 5.42 -11.81
N THR A 31 -12.21 5.03 -11.65
CA THR A 31 -11.80 3.64 -11.74
C THR A 31 -12.59 2.82 -10.73
N ALA A 32 -13.24 1.76 -11.24
CA ALA A 32 -14.06 0.89 -10.44
C ALA A 32 -13.34 -0.44 -10.20
N LEU A 33 -13.39 -0.89 -8.96
CA LEU A 33 -12.83 -2.14 -8.49
C LEU A 33 -13.96 -3.12 -8.24
N GLU A 34 -13.80 -4.33 -8.78
CA GLU A 34 -14.65 -5.47 -8.45
C GLU A 34 -13.81 -6.48 -7.67
N PHE A 35 -14.23 -6.77 -6.45
CA PHE A 35 -13.62 -7.79 -5.61
C PHE A 35 -14.58 -8.95 -5.46
N SER A 36 -14.10 -10.17 -5.70
CA SER A 36 -14.84 -11.39 -5.38
C SER A 36 -14.15 -12.08 -4.21
N ILE A 37 -14.75 -12.00 -3.03
CA ILE A 37 -14.23 -12.59 -1.79
C ILE A 37 -15.17 -13.74 -1.42
N ASN A 38 -14.71 -14.98 -1.62
CA ASN A 38 -15.57 -16.18 -1.50
C ASN A 38 -16.83 -16.04 -2.37
N HIS A 39 -18.01 -16.03 -1.75
CA HIS A 39 -19.31 -15.89 -2.43
C HIS A 39 -19.82 -14.44 -2.46
N ARG A 40 -19.06 -13.47 -1.97
CA ARG A 40 -19.41 -12.05 -2.00
C ARG A 40 -18.72 -11.35 -3.15
N LYS A 41 -19.48 -10.49 -3.83
CA LYS A 41 -18.96 -9.53 -4.79
C LYS A 41 -19.14 -8.14 -4.23
N GLU A 42 -18.07 -7.37 -4.21
CA GLU A 42 -18.07 -5.97 -3.81
C GLU A 42 -17.67 -5.12 -5.01
N HIS A 43 -18.38 -4.01 -5.20
CA HIS A 43 -18.09 -3.06 -6.25
C HIS A 43 -17.88 -1.68 -5.63
N LEU A 44 -16.69 -1.11 -5.81
CA LEU A 44 -16.28 0.14 -5.19
C LEU A 44 -15.55 1.01 -6.21
N ARG A 45 -15.72 2.33 -6.13
CA ARG A 45 -14.87 3.26 -6.89
C ARG A 45 -13.66 3.64 -6.07
N ILE A 46 -12.57 4.01 -6.73
CA ILE A 46 -11.40 4.60 -6.06
C ILE A 46 -11.82 5.83 -5.25
N ALA A 47 -12.74 6.66 -5.76
CA ALA A 47 -13.31 7.80 -5.01
C ALA A 47 -13.89 7.42 -3.62
N ASP A 48 -14.45 6.22 -3.48
CA ASP A 48 -15.00 5.77 -2.19
C ASP A 48 -13.89 5.36 -1.22
N LEU A 49 -12.85 4.72 -1.72
CA LEU A 49 -11.70 4.28 -0.94
C LEU A 49 -10.78 5.44 -0.54
N LEU A 50 -10.72 6.51 -1.34
CA LEU A 50 -10.02 7.75 -0.97
C LEU A 50 -10.67 8.46 0.23
N LYS A 51 -11.97 8.22 0.48
CA LYS A 51 -12.70 8.78 1.63
C LYS A 51 -12.56 7.92 2.89
N GLY A 52 -12.07 6.68 2.76
CA GLY A 52 -11.80 5.80 3.89
C GLY A 52 -11.98 4.32 3.58
N SER A 53 -11.56 3.48 4.52
CA SER A 53 -11.63 2.03 4.40
C SER A 53 -13.07 1.49 4.43
N ARG A 54 -13.30 0.36 3.75
CA ARG A 54 -14.55 -0.42 3.82
C ARG A 54 -14.30 -1.75 4.53
N ALA A 55 -15.25 -2.19 5.33
CA ALA A 55 -15.18 -3.48 6.01
C ALA A 55 -16.57 -4.11 6.10
N GLY A 56 -16.60 -5.43 6.17
CA GLY A 56 -17.85 -6.17 6.27
C GLY A 56 -17.65 -7.55 6.87
N GLN A 57 -18.75 -8.16 7.29
CA GLN A 57 -18.79 -9.56 7.74
C GLN A 57 -19.07 -10.47 6.52
N MET A 58 -18.42 -11.62 6.46
CA MET A 58 -18.65 -12.62 5.42
C MET A 58 -20.05 -13.22 5.55
N LEU A 59 -20.44 -13.58 6.78
CA LEU A 59 -21.75 -14.14 7.15
C LEU A 59 -22.37 -13.32 8.30
N GLY A 60 -23.31 -13.91 9.06
CA GLY A 60 -23.92 -13.29 10.24
C GLY A 60 -23.01 -13.22 11.47
N TYR A 61 -23.62 -13.15 12.66
CA TYR A 61 -22.93 -13.00 13.95
C TYR A 61 -21.70 -13.93 14.11
N ALA A 62 -20.61 -13.34 14.61
CA ALA A 62 -19.33 -14.04 14.90
C ALA A 62 -18.68 -14.74 13.70
N SER A 63 -18.91 -14.23 12.47
CA SER A 63 -18.25 -14.75 11.27
C SER A 63 -16.92 -14.05 10.96
N GLN A 64 -16.21 -14.56 9.96
CA GLN A 64 -15.02 -13.93 9.41
C GLN A 64 -15.38 -12.57 8.82
N SER A 65 -14.45 -11.62 8.85
CA SER A 65 -14.64 -10.29 8.26
C SER A 65 -13.56 -10.02 7.21
N TYR A 66 -13.86 -9.06 6.33
CA TYR A 66 -12.89 -8.51 5.39
C TYR A 66 -12.77 -7.01 5.62
N ARG A 67 -11.61 -6.48 5.23
CA ARG A 67 -11.34 -5.04 5.19
C ARG A 67 -10.61 -4.70 3.90
N ILE A 68 -11.12 -3.68 3.22
CA ILE A 68 -10.47 -3.00 2.11
C ILE A 68 -9.98 -1.68 2.68
N HIS A 69 -8.67 -1.49 2.70
CA HIS A 69 -8.06 -0.28 3.23
C HIS A 69 -8.37 0.93 2.34
N GLU A 70 -8.21 2.12 2.91
CA GLU A 70 -8.32 3.34 2.12
C GLU A 70 -7.30 3.34 0.97
N ALA A 71 -7.66 3.94 -0.15
CA ALA A 71 -6.73 4.15 -1.23
C ALA A 71 -5.77 5.26 -0.82
N ILE A 72 -4.48 5.03 -1.01
CA ILE A 72 -3.44 6.03 -0.76
C ILE A 72 -2.99 6.55 -2.13
N PRO A 73 -3.20 7.84 -2.45
CA PRO A 73 -2.65 8.43 -3.66
C PRO A 73 -1.12 8.33 -3.66
N GLU A 74 -0.52 8.10 -4.83
CA GLU A 74 0.94 8.06 -5.04
C GLU A 74 1.63 9.28 -4.42
N SER A 75 1.04 10.46 -4.58
CA SER A 75 1.57 11.72 -4.04
C SER A 75 1.72 11.75 -2.51
N ARG A 76 1.19 10.77 -1.76
CA ARG A 76 1.34 10.65 -0.31
C ARG A 76 2.50 9.77 0.13
N TYR A 77 3.05 8.93 -0.75
CA TYR A 77 4.15 8.01 -0.42
C TYR A 77 5.33 8.07 -1.40
N PHE A 78 5.19 8.79 -2.51
CA PHE A 78 6.24 8.99 -3.51
C PHE A 78 6.74 10.42 -3.48
N VAL A 79 8.07 10.58 -3.52
CA VAL A 79 8.75 11.85 -3.70
C VAL A 79 9.86 11.67 -4.72
N GLU A 80 9.92 12.56 -5.69
CA GLU A 80 10.99 12.62 -6.70
C GLU A 80 11.63 14.01 -6.65
N GLY A 81 12.94 14.05 -6.82
CA GLY A 81 13.68 15.30 -6.90
C GLY A 81 15.00 15.12 -7.64
N SER A 82 15.51 16.22 -8.18
CA SER A 82 16.84 16.28 -8.77
C SER A 82 17.60 17.43 -8.17
N TRP A 83 18.86 17.18 -7.84
CA TRP A 83 19.79 18.18 -7.31
C TRP A 83 21.05 18.15 -8.17
N ARG A 84 21.61 19.32 -8.39
CA ARG A 84 22.88 19.47 -9.09
C ARG A 84 23.87 20.10 -8.14
N ASP A 85 24.95 19.38 -7.88
CA ASP A 85 26.07 19.87 -7.11
C ASP A 85 27.24 20.31 -8.00
N GLN A 86 28.10 21.18 -7.49
CA GLN A 86 29.36 21.55 -8.14
C GLN A 86 30.49 20.82 -7.43
N LYS A 87 31.34 20.12 -8.20
CA LYS A 87 32.51 19.39 -7.67
C LYS A 87 33.33 20.31 -6.75
N VAL A 88 33.38 19.95 -5.46
CA VAL A 88 34.13 20.71 -4.45
C VAL A 88 35.52 20.11 -4.24
N SER A 89 35.66 18.78 -4.42
CA SER A 89 36.91 18.07 -4.20
C SER A 89 37.11 16.94 -5.22
N ASP A 90 38.29 16.32 -5.26
CA ASP A 90 38.53 15.15 -6.10
C ASP A 90 37.73 13.92 -5.69
N HIS A 91 37.19 13.90 -4.46
CA HIS A 91 36.37 12.81 -3.95
C HIS A 91 35.14 13.34 -3.22
N ASP A 92 33.99 13.28 -3.87
CA ASP A 92 32.72 13.74 -3.29
C ASP A 92 31.91 12.56 -2.74
N PHE A 93 31.16 12.83 -1.68
CA PHE A 93 30.34 11.84 -0.96
C PHE A 93 28.91 12.35 -0.83
N TYR A 94 27.95 11.51 -1.21
CA TYR A 94 26.53 11.83 -1.13
C TYR A 94 25.81 10.80 -0.27
N HIS A 95 25.04 11.32 0.69
CA HIS A 95 24.18 10.55 1.59
C HIS A 95 22.80 11.18 1.63
N MET A 96 21.76 10.36 1.59
CA MET A 96 20.38 10.82 1.65
C MET A 96 19.60 9.99 2.68
N GLU A 97 18.86 10.68 3.52
CA GLU A 97 17.92 10.10 4.48
C GLU A 97 16.51 10.60 4.18
N VAL A 98 15.55 9.73 4.37
CA VAL A 98 14.12 10.02 4.26
C VAL A 98 13.51 9.75 5.63
N LEU A 99 12.83 10.75 6.18
CA LEU A 99 12.12 10.66 7.46
C LEU A 99 10.64 10.92 7.23
N GLU A 100 9.81 9.95 7.57
CA GLU A 100 8.37 10.10 7.61
C GLU A 100 7.92 10.81 8.89
N ARG A 101 6.79 11.53 8.84
CA ARG A 101 6.22 12.23 10.02
C ARG A 101 5.90 11.31 11.19
N ASN A 102 5.70 10.02 10.95
CA ASN A 102 5.41 9.01 11.97
C ASN A 102 6.69 8.47 12.65
N GLY A 103 7.88 8.95 12.25
CA GLY A 103 9.16 8.54 12.81
C GLY A 103 9.83 7.37 12.10
N ASN A 104 9.23 6.81 11.04
CA ASN A 104 9.92 5.84 10.19
C ASN A 104 11.01 6.53 9.38
N ALA A 105 12.15 5.86 9.21
CA ALA A 105 13.28 6.39 8.45
C ALA A 105 13.82 5.35 7.47
N ALA A 106 14.31 5.84 6.34
CA ALA A 106 15.07 5.08 5.35
C ALA A 106 16.29 5.90 4.92
N PHE A 107 17.31 5.23 4.38
CA PHE A 107 18.48 5.91 3.82
C PHE A 107 18.87 5.25 2.51
N VAL A 108 19.52 6.03 1.65
CA VAL A 108 20.18 5.50 0.44
C VAL A 108 21.62 5.20 0.78
N SER A 109 22.10 4.02 0.37
CA SER A 109 23.50 3.66 0.53
C SER A 109 24.40 4.75 -0.05
N PRO A 110 25.45 5.19 0.65
CA PRO A 110 26.20 6.34 0.19
C PRO A 110 26.86 6.13 -1.18
N VAL A 111 26.89 7.21 -1.96
CA VAL A 111 27.54 7.24 -3.27
C VAL A 111 28.85 7.99 -3.16
N PHE A 112 29.93 7.34 -3.58
CA PHE A 112 31.28 7.92 -3.65
C PHE A 112 31.61 8.23 -5.11
N LEU A 113 31.99 9.47 -5.38
CA LEU A 113 32.44 9.95 -6.68
C LEU A 113 33.92 10.33 -6.56
N GLY A 114 34.78 9.79 -7.42
CA GLY A 114 36.23 10.01 -7.42
C GLY A 114 36.84 9.86 -8.79
#